data_AF-A0A1I0DAY3-F1
#
_entry.id   AF-A0A1I0DAY3-F1
#
_cell.length_a   1.000
_cell.length_b   1.000
_cell.length_c   1.000
_cell.angle_alpha   90.00
_cell.angle_beta   90.00
_cell.angle_gamma   90.00
#
_symmetry.space_group_name_H-M   'P 1'
#
loop_
_entity.id
_entity.type
_entity.pdbx_description
1 polymer ?
#
loop_
_entity_poly.entity_id
_entity_poly.type
_entity_poly.pdbx_seq_one_letter_code
_entity_poly.pdbx_strand_id
1 'polypeptide(L)'
;MFFDFVMERFGEEQLFTVFFIVNYILAAIAYKLGFAKKLSVVKSFIVYILLAIGVFVLNILFIVLPSAWARSPLPIAESLVVICLVLGIYRFRLYTQRKSN
;
A
#
# COMPACT_ATOMS: atom_id res chain seq x y z
N MET A 1 0.15 17.36 3.72
CA MET A 1 0.50 15.97 3.34
C MET A 1 -0.75 15.27 2.82
N PHE A 2 -0.64 14.06 2.23
CA PHE A 2 -1.82 13.31 1.77
C PHE A 2 -2.81 13.05 2.92
N PHE A 3 -2.29 12.85 4.12
CA PHE A 3 -3.06 12.82 5.37
C PHE A 3 -3.98 14.03 5.54
N ASP A 4 -3.43 15.24 5.54
CA ASP A 4 -4.21 16.47 5.76
C ASP A 4 -5.30 16.65 4.69
N PHE A 5 -5.01 16.28 3.43
CA PHE A 5 -5.99 16.33 2.35
C PHE A 5 -7.18 15.39 2.59
N VAL A 6 -6.92 14.16 3.07
CA VAL A 6 -7.98 13.20 3.38
C VAL A 6 -8.77 13.64 4.61
N MET A 7 -8.10 14.17 5.64
CA MET A 7 -8.73 14.76 6.84
C MET A 7 -9.74 15.85 6.48
N GLU A 8 -9.31 16.81 5.66
CA GLU A 8 -10.12 17.96 5.27
C GLU A 8 -11.33 17.56 4.41
N ARG A 9 -11.17 16.52 3.58
CA ARG A 9 -12.22 16.12 2.62
C ARG A 9 -13.25 15.14 3.18
N PHE A 10 -12.82 14.20 4.02
CA PHE A 10 -13.66 13.08 4.47
C PHE A 10 -14.00 13.11 5.97
N GLY A 11 -13.31 13.94 6.75
CA GLY A 11 -13.52 14.03 8.20
C GLY A 11 -12.95 12.83 8.97
N GLU A 12 -12.88 12.96 10.30
CA GLU A 12 -12.19 11.99 11.16
C GLU A 12 -12.83 10.59 11.17
N GLU A 13 -14.15 10.54 11.06
CA GLU A 13 -14.91 9.29 11.14
C GLU A 13 -14.57 8.31 10.00
N GLN A 14 -14.21 8.84 8.82
CA GLN A 14 -13.94 8.02 7.63
C GLN A 14 -12.46 7.75 7.39
N LEU A 15 -11.55 8.38 8.15
CA LEU A 15 -10.11 8.28 7.94
C LEU A 15 -9.62 6.84 7.90
N PHE A 16 -9.99 6.07 8.93
CA PHE A 16 -9.50 4.71 9.07
C PHE A 16 -9.90 3.87 7.85
N THR A 17 -11.16 3.98 7.43
CA THR A 17 -11.68 3.24 6.26
C THR A 17 -11.00 3.68 4.97
N VAL A 18 -10.84 4.98 4.74
CA VAL A 18 -10.20 5.51 3.53
C VAL A 18 -8.75 5.05 3.46
N PHE A 19 -7.98 5.24 4.54
CA PHE A 19 -6.58 4.81 4.58
C PHE A 19 -6.43 3.29 4.50
N PHE A 20 -7.32 2.52 5.11
CA PHE A 20 -7.30 1.08 5.01
C PHE A 20 -7.49 0.63 3.55
N ILE A 21 -8.50 1.14 2.86
CA ILE A 21 -8.79 0.78 1.46
C ILE A 21 -7.65 1.23 0.54
N VAL A 22 -7.19 2.48 0.65
CA VAL A 22 -6.11 3.03 -0.17
C VAL A 22 -4.83 2.22 0.03
N ASN A 23 -4.39 2.03 1.27
CA ASN A 23 -3.18 1.26 1.56
C ASN A 23 -3.32 -0.20 1.12
N TYR A 24 -4.50 -0.80 1.26
CA TYR A 24 -4.74 -2.18 0.82
C TYR A 24 -4.60 -2.32 -0.70
N ILE A 25 -5.20 -1.41 -1.47
CA ILE A 25 -5.09 -1.41 -2.93
C ILE A 25 -3.65 -1.18 -3.36
N LEU A 26 -2.96 -0.18 -2.79
CA LEU A 26 -1.56 0.08 -3.14
C LEU A 26 -0.65 -1.08 -2.75
N ALA A 27 -0.85 -1.69 -1.58
CA ALA A 27 -0.09 -2.86 -1.16
C ALA A 27 -0.35 -4.06 -2.09
N ALA A 28 -1.58 -4.24 -2.58
CA ALA A 28 -1.93 -5.27 -3.55
C ALA A 28 -1.26 -5.04 -4.91
N ILE A 29 -1.18 -3.78 -5.36
CA ILE A 29 -0.45 -3.39 -6.56
C ILE A 29 1.05 -3.68 -6.37
N ALA A 30 1.63 -3.23 -5.26
CA ALA A 30 3.04 -3.46 -4.93
C ALA A 30 3.37 -4.97 -4.87
N TYR A 31 2.50 -5.78 -4.25
CA TYR A 31 2.60 -7.23 -4.23
C TYR A 31 2.63 -7.81 -5.65
N LYS A 32 1.66 -7.44 -6.49
CA LYS A 32 1.58 -7.93 -7.87
C LYS A 32 2.78 -7.48 -8.71
N LEU A 33 3.32 -6.29 -8.45
CA LEU A 33 4.47 -5.73 -9.15
C LEU A 33 5.78 -6.41 -8.74
N GLY A 34 5.99 -6.60 -7.44
CA GLY A 34 7.22 -7.15 -6.86
C GLY A 34 7.33 -8.67 -6.96
N PHE A 35 6.22 -9.39 -7.02
CA PHE A 35 6.26 -10.85 -7.17
C PHE A 35 6.44 -11.27 -8.63
N ALA A 36 7.62 -11.82 -8.92
CA ALA A 36 7.98 -12.35 -10.23
C ALA A 36 7.41 -13.75 -10.53
N LYS A 37 6.88 -14.47 -9.53
CA LYS A 37 6.44 -15.86 -9.65
C LYS A 37 4.91 -15.94 -9.70
N LYS A 38 4.34 -16.70 -10.65
CA LYS A 38 2.91 -17.04 -10.63
C LYS A 38 2.65 -17.99 -9.47
N LEU A 39 2.00 -17.51 -8.40
CA LEU A 39 1.52 -18.38 -7.33
C LEU A 39 0.23 -19.09 -7.78
N SER A 40 0.00 -20.29 -7.25
CA SER A 40 -1.30 -20.97 -7.37
C SER A 40 -2.40 -20.08 -6.78
N VAL A 41 -3.60 -20.12 -7.36
CA VAL A 41 -4.75 -19.27 -7.00
C VAL A 41 -5.02 -19.29 -5.50
N VAL A 42 -4.96 -20.48 -4.88
CA VAL A 42 -5.18 -20.64 -3.43
C VAL A 42 -4.11 -19.91 -2.61
N LYS A 43 -2.83 -20.01 -3.01
CA LYS A 43 -1.74 -19.34 -2.30
C LYS A 43 -1.83 -17.82 -2.45
N SER A 44 -2.26 -17.35 -3.62
CA SER A 44 -2.50 -15.92 -3.86
C SER A 44 -3.61 -15.39 -2.95
N PHE A 45 -4.71 -16.13 -2.80
CA PHE A 45 -5.82 -15.76 -1.91
C PHE A 45 -5.38 -15.62 -0.44
N ILE A 46 -4.60 -16.58 0.06
CA ILE A 46 -4.04 -16.52 1.43
C ILE A 46 -3.17 -15.27 1.61
N VAL A 47 -2.38 -14.91 0.59
CA VAL A 47 -1.54 -13.71 0.67
C VAL A 47 -2.40 -12.44 0.69
N TYR A 48 -3.49 -12.35 -0.07
CA TYR A 48 -4.38 -11.18 0.00
C TYR A 48 -5.07 -11.02 1.35
N ILE A 49 -5.40 -12.13 2.02
CA ILE A 49 -5.90 -12.10 3.41
C ILE A 49 -4.81 -11.61 4.35
N LEU A 50 -3.60 -12.17 4.25
CA LEU A 50 -2.48 -11.76 5.10
C LEU A 50 -2.10 -10.29 4.85
N LEU A 51 -2.23 -9.82 3.62
CA LEU A 51 -2.05 -8.41 3.24
C LEU A 51 -3.10 -7.53 3.91
N ALA A 52 -4.37 -7.95 3.95
CA ALA A 52 -5.44 -7.21 4.62
C ALA A 52 -5.16 -7.09 6.12
N ILE A 53 -4.72 -8.19 6.75
CA ILE A 53 -4.31 -8.21 8.15
C ILE A 53 -3.10 -7.30 8.39
N GLY A 54 -2.08 -7.39 7.52
CA GLY A 54 -0.89 -6.55 7.61
C GLY A 54 -1.25 -5.07 7.51
N VAL A 55 -2.03 -4.67 6.50
CA VAL A 55 -2.48 -3.28 6.33
C VAL A 55 -3.36 -2.83 7.49
N PHE A 56 -4.19 -3.70 8.06
CA PHE A 56 -4.97 -3.39 9.25
C PHE A 56 -4.05 -3.06 10.44
N VAL A 57 -3.06 -3.92 10.72
CA VAL A 57 -2.06 -3.69 11.77
C VAL A 57 -1.27 -2.40 11.51
N LEU A 58 -0.84 -2.17 10.28
CA LEU A 58 -0.12 -0.95 9.91
C LEU A 58 -0.99 0.31 10.15
N ASN A 59 -2.26 0.31 9.77
CA ASN A 59 -3.15 1.45 10.03
C ASN A 59 -3.29 1.73 11.53
N ILE A 60 -3.37 0.69 12.36
CA ILE A 60 -3.39 0.87 13.81
C ILE A 60 -2.06 1.44 14.30
N LEU A 61 -0.91 0.88 13.90
CA LEU A 61 0.42 1.28 14.39
C LEU A 61 0.90 2.64 13.90
N PHE A 62 0.46 3.08 12.72
CA PHE A 62 1.03 4.24 12.03
C PHE A 62 0.04 5.40 11.86
N ILE A 63 -1.26 5.15 12.04
CA ILE A 63 -2.31 6.18 12.01
C ILE A 63 -3.01 6.29 13.37
N VAL A 64 -3.65 5.22 13.87
CA VAL A 64 -4.48 5.29 15.08
C VAL A 64 -3.66 5.50 16.35
N LEU A 65 -2.59 4.73 16.54
CA LEU A 65 -1.69 4.90 17.68
C LEU A 65 -1.01 6.27 17.60
N PRO A 66 -0.30 6.63 16.50
CA PRO A 66 0.35 7.93 16.39
C PRO A 66 -0.62 9.10 16.50
N SER A 67 -1.84 9.04 15.99
CA SER A 67 -2.81 10.14 16.20
C SER A 67 -3.18 10.37 17.66
N ALA A 68 -3.00 9.36 18.54
CA ALA A 68 -3.25 9.49 19.97
C ALA A 68 -2.03 9.99 20.78
N TRP A 69 -0.78 9.65 20.42
CA TRP A 69 0.42 10.00 21.21
C TRP A 69 1.56 10.68 20.43
N ALA A 70 1.49 10.73 19.10
CA ALA A 70 2.48 11.37 18.24
C ALA A 70 1.87 12.56 17.47
N ARG A 71 2.69 13.59 17.26
CA ARG A 71 2.24 14.84 16.61
C ARG A 71 1.94 14.67 15.11
N SER A 72 2.49 13.63 14.48
CA SER A 72 2.34 13.39 13.04
C SER A 72 2.20 11.89 12.75
N PRO A 73 1.12 11.46 12.09
CA PRO A 73 1.02 10.09 11.57
C PRO A 73 2.07 9.87 10.48
N LEU A 74 2.54 8.63 10.34
CA LEU A 74 3.60 8.29 9.40
C LEU A 74 3.04 8.19 7.97
N PRO A 75 3.79 8.67 6.94
CA PRO A 75 3.30 8.76 5.56
C PRO A 75 3.34 7.40 4.83
N ILE A 76 2.51 6.44 5.28
CA ILE A 76 2.45 5.09 4.71
C ILE A 76 1.99 5.15 3.26
N ALA A 77 0.91 5.89 2.98
CA ALA A 77 0.32 5.96 1.66
C ALA A 77 1.31 6.52 0.63
N GLU A 78 1.99 7.62 0.97
CA GLU A 78 3.02 8.20 0.11
C GLU A 78 4.17 7.22 -0.14
N SER A 79 4.62 6.50 0.90
CA SER A 79 5.68 5.50 0.78
C SER A 79 5.27 4.35 -0.17
N LEU A 80 4.03 3.87 -0.05
CA LEU A 80 3.48 2.83 -0.93
C LEU A 80 3.36 3.31 -2.38
N VAL A 81 3.00 4.58 -2.61
CA VAL A 81 2.99 5.18 -3.96
C VAL A 81 4.40 5.13 -4.57
N VAL A 82 5.41 5.56 -3.81
CA VAL A 82 6.81 5.54 -4.27
C VAL A 82 7.27 4.11 -4.59
N ILE A 83 6.95 3.13 -3.73
CA ILE A 83 7.27 1.72 -3.96
C ILE A 83 6.63 1.21 -5.26
N CYS A 84 5.34 1.51 -5.48
CA CYS A 84 4.64 1.12 -6.70
C CYS A 84 5.28 1.74 -7.94
N LEU A 85 5.68 3.02 -7.86
CA LEU A 85 6.30 3.75 -8.95
C LEU A 85 7.67 3.13 -9.31
N VAL A 86 8.53 2.91 -8.30
CA VAL A 86 9.86 2.31 -8.49
C VAL A 86 9.76 0.91 -9.08
N LEU A 87 8.91 0.04 -8.51
CA LEU A 87 8.70 -1.31 -9.03
C LEU A 87 8.08 -1.31 -10.43
N GLY A 88 7.20 -0.35 -10.72
CA GLY A 88 6.58 -0.17 -12.04
C GLY A 88 7.60 0.17 -13.10
N ILE A 89 8.47 1.16 -12.83
CA ILE A 89 9.58 1.52 -13.71
C ILE A 89 10.53 0.34 -13.91
N TYR A 90 10.92 -0.34 -12.82
CA TYR A 90 11.80 -1.50 -12.90
C TYR A 90 11.23 -2.59 -13.80
N ARG A 91 9.94 -2.91 -13.64
CA ARG A 91 9.26 -3.92 -14.43
C ARG A 91 9.15 -3.54 -15.91
N PHE A 92 8.88 -2.26 -16.20
CA PHE A 92 8.87 -1.75 -17.56
C PHE A 92 10.25 -1.86 -18.22
N ARG A 93 11.30 -1.42 -17.53
CA ARG A 93 12.68 -1.57 -18.00
C ARG A 93 13.04 -3.03 -18.27
N LEU A 94 12.70 -3.94 -17.35
CA LEU A 94 12.98 -5.36 -17.52
C LEU A 94 12.23 -5.99 -18.70
N TYR A 95 10.99 -5.57 -18.96
CA TYR A 95 10.23 -6.02 -20.12
C TYR A 95 10.87 -5.56 -21.45
N THR A 96 11.33 -4.31 -21.51
CA THR A 96 12.09 -3.78 -22.67
C THR A 96 13.39 -4.55 -22.91
N GLN A 97 14.17 -4.82 -21.85
CA GLN A 97 15.44 -5.56 -21.97
C GLN A 97 15.24 -6.97 -22.55
N ARG A 98 14.14 -7.64 -22.20
CA ARG A 98 13.80 -8.98 -22.72
C ARG A 98 13.33 -8.98 -24.17
N LYS A 99 12.94 -7.83 -24.73
CA LYS A 99 12.50 -7.70 -26.13
C LYS A 99 13.65 -7.26 -27.05
N SER A 100 14.72 -6.71 -26.45
CA SER A 100 15.91 -6.20 -27.13
C SER A 100 17.03 -7.25 -27.28
N ASN A 101 16.83 -8.46 -26.77
CA ASN A 101 17.74 -9.60 -26.86
C ASN A 101 16.96 -10.81 -27.38
#